data_AF-A0A4Q0J0L8-F1
#
_entry.id   AF-A0A4Q0J0L8-F1
#
_cell.length_a   1.000
_cell.length_b   1.000
_cell.length_c   1.000
_cell.angle_alpha   90.00
_cell.angle_beta   90.00
_cell.angle_gamma   90.00
#
_symmetry.space_group_name_H-M   'P 1'
#
loop_
_entity.id
_entity.type
_entity.pdbx_description
1 polymer ?
#
loop_
_entity_poly.entity_id
_entity_poly.type
_entity_poly.pdbx_seq_one_letter_code
_entity_poly.pdbx_strand_id
1 'polypeptide(L)'
;MMKSLFKEKGAEFRVDLVADPAVQEFVGAHASVMDSAFQKVEMSDAMRRRLTRSNYIFSGMKAFHELHEAFPSLLDENGNRKPFERFLNDVQSIDATYNANYLRAEYNFVAASAEMAGRWEQFMRDGDRYNLQYRTQQDDKVRPEHAALDRVTLPPSDSFWEEFYPPNGWNCRCTVVQVRKSKYPATSHDEAMRLGDEALQRDTKGIFRFNAGREGKSVPDYNPYTIRRCSTCPVAKGGKGRELAFVPDNEVCQACAIFHECAGNAEKSARAIERKHYMREMAPLLGRRCAKSIDEGSDIQVGFTTYGNKHLFSDTFGRSSVLSKVDLKNLDTLLAQSTYDGESALTHSRSDSIEHFYYFKTTLRGQEIRLNIAKQVETDPHGRTRTSYFLYSVNDI
;
A
#
# COMPACT_ATOMS: atom_id res chain seq x y z
N MET A 1 -24.34 6.65 -4.89
CA MET A 1 -24.66 5.23 -4.64
C MET A 1 -26.15 4.89 -4.81
N MET A 2 -27.08 5.27 -3.92
CA MET A 2 -28.50 4.81 -3.98
C MET A 2 -29.26 5.14 -5.28
N LYS A 3 -28.92 6.25 -5.94
CA LYS A 3 -29.45 6.57 -7.28
C LYS A 3 -29.03 5.56 -8.35
N SER A 4 -27.84 4.96 -8.23
CA SER A 4 -27.36 3.93 -9.15
C SER A 4 -28.14 2.64 -8.93
N LEU A 5 -28.34 2.23 -7.66
CA LEU A 5 -29.20 1.10 -7.31
C LEU A 5 -30.64 1.27 -7.82
N PHE A 6 -31.22 2.47 -7.65
CA PHE A 6 -32.56 2.78 -8.16
C PHE A 6 -32.67 2.76 -9.69
N LYS A 7 -31.59 2.62 -10.45
CA LYS A 7 -31.65 2.44 -11.92
C LYS A 7 -31.59 0.97 -12.34
N GLU A 8 -31.31 0.03 -11.44
CA GLU A 8 -31.21 -1.39 -11.75
C GLU A 8 -32.57 -1.97 -12.17
N LYS A 9 -32.59 -2.72 -13.27
CA LYS A 9 -33.84 -3.28 -13.84
C LYS A 9 -33.91 -4.81 -13.78
N GLY A 10 -32.83 -5.46 -13.35
CA GLY A 10 -32.76 -6.92 -13.21
C GLY A 10 -33.60 -7.42 -12.04
N ALA A 11 -34.01 -8.68 -12.12
CA ALA A 11 -34.63 -9.39 -11.00
C ALA A 11 -33.61 -9.82 -9.93
N GLU A 12 -32.33 -9.88 -10.30
CA GLU A 12 -31.19 -10.21 -9.45
C GLU A 12 -30.24 -9.02 -9.33
N PHE A 13 -29.47 -8.96 -8.22
CA PHE A 13 -28.49 -7.91 -8.00
C PHE A 13 -27.30 -8.07 -8.94
N ARG A 14 -27.01 -7.04 -9.74
CA ARG A 14 -25.87 -7.06 -10.65
C ARG A 14 -24.62 -6.55 -9.93
N VAL A 15 -23.69 -7.46 -9.61
CA VAL A 15 -22.45 -7.13 -8.88
C VAL A 15 -21.62 -6.04 -9.56
N ASP A 16 -21.61 -5.98 -10.90
CA ASP A 16 -20.91 -4.93 -11.68
C ASP A 16 -21.36 -3.50 -11.33
N LEU A 17 -22.53 -3.32 -10.71
CA LEU A 17 -22.98 -2.02 -10.21
C LEU A 17 -21.94 -1.38 -9.27
N VAL A 18 -21.13 -2.17 -8.56
CA VAL A 18 -20.10 -1.61 -7.68
C VAL A 18 -19.03 -0.83 -8.42
N ALA A 19 -18.86 -1.04 -9.73
CA ALA A 19 -17.96 -0.27 -10.58
C ALA A 19 -18.58 1.06 -11.07
N ASP A 20 -19.86 1.32 -10.83
CA ASP A 20 -20.52 2.56 -11.25
C ASP A 20 -19.84 3.79 -10.63
N PRO A 21 -19.61 4.88 -11.39
CA PRO A 21 -18.91 6.06 -10.89
C PRO A 21 -19.48 6.65 -9.60
N ALA A 22 -20.81 6.64 -9.43
CA ALA A 22 -21.43 7.19 -8.23
C ALA A 22 -21.39 6.23 -7.03
N VAL A 23 -21.10 4.95 -7.25
CA VAL A 23 -20.74 4.00 -6.18
C VAL A 23 -19.27 4.18 -5.81
N GLN A 24 -18.40 4.30 -6.81
CA GLN A 24 -16.97 4.55 -6.61
C GLN A 24 -16.67 5.86 -5.89
N GLU A 25 -17.44 6.91 -6.18
CA GLU A 25 -17.36 8.19 -5.46
C GLU A 25 -17.71 8.02 -3.97
N PHE A 26 -18.77 7.27 -3.65
CA PHE A 26 -19.16 6.97 -2.28
C PHE A 26 -18.10 6.15 -1.54
N VAL A 27 -17.59 5.09 -2.17
CA VAL A 27 -16.49 4.27 -1.65
C VAL A 27 -15.25 5.12 -1.38
N GLY A 28 -14.89 6.01 -2.31
CA GLY A 28 -13.77 6.94 -2.16
C GLY A 28 -13.96 7.93 -1.01
N ALA A 29 -15.17 8.48 -0.84
CA ALA A 29 -15.49 9.38 0.26
C ALA A 29 -15.36 8.69 1.63
N HIS A 30 -15.91 7.48 1.76
CA HIS A 30 -15.79 6.68 3.00
C HIS A 30 -14.34 6.30 3.29
N ALA A 31 -13.59 5.83 2.29
CA ALA A 31 -12.18 5.49 2.42
C ALA A 31 -11.34 6.71 2.83
N SER A 32 -11.63 7.90 2.28
CA SER A 32 -10.93 9.14 2.64
C SER A 32 -11.16 9.55 4.09
N VAL A 33 -12.34 9.29 4.66
CA VAL A 33 -12.58 9.50 6.10
C VAL A 33 -11.73 8.54 6.92
N MET A 34 -11.60 7.28 6.50
CA MET A 34 -10.72 6.33 7.18
C MET A 34 -9.25 6.69 7.05
N ASP A 35 -8.82 7.19 5.89
CA ASP A 35 -7.44 7.63 5.66
C ASP A 35 -7.06 8.84 6.53
N SER A 36 -8.03 9.71 6.86
CA SER A 36 -7.77 10.85 7.74
C SER A 36 -7.33 10.43 9.15
N ALA A 37 -7.72 9.22 9.59
CA ALA A 37 -7.39 8.67 10.90
C ALA A 37 -5.87 8.52 11.12
N PHE A 38 -5.09 8.35 10.05
CA PHE A 38 -3.66 8.10 10.15
C PHE A 38 -2.78 9.08 9.38
N GLN A 39 -3.31 10.22 8.92
CA GLN A 39 -2.52 11.26 8.23
C GLN A 39 -1.28 11.68 9.01
N LYS A 40 -1.37 11.77 10.33
CA LYS A 40 -0.28 12.20 11.22
C LYS A 40 0.55 11.07 11.82
N VAL A 41 0.18 9.81 11.58
CA VAL A 41 0.92 8.65 12.10
C VAL A 41 2.23 8.53 11.33
N GLU A 42 3.35 8.42 12.03
CA GLU A 42 4.66 8.19 11.43
C GLU A 42 4.75 6.77 10.86
N MET A 43 4.97 6.66 9.55
CA MET A 43 5.15 5.40 8.82
C MET A 43 5.79 5.70 7.45
N SER A 44 6.31 4.68 6.79
CA SER A 44 6.80 4.81 5.42
C SER A 44 5.67 5.12 4.44
N ASP A 45 5.98 5.79 3.33
CA ASP A 45 5.00 6.01 2.26
C ASP A 45 4.48 4.69 1.68
N ALA A 46 5.30 3.63 1.72
CA ALA A 46 4.90 2.32 1.27
C ALA A 46 3.82 1.73 2.19
N MET A 47 4.00 1.81 3.51
CA MET A 47 2.98 1.40 4.48
C MET A 47 1.71 2.22 4.33
N ARG A 48 1.82 3.55 4.28
CA ARG A 48 0.68 4.46 4.10
C ARG A 48 -0.16 4.09 2.88
N ARG A 49 0.49 3.85 1.73
CA ARG A 49 -0.19 3.40 0.50
C ARG A 49 -0.91 2.06 0.67
N ARG A 50 -0.30 1.09 1.37
CA ARG A 50 -0.93 -0.22 1.63
C ARG A 50 -2.15 -0.09 2.55
N LEU A 51 -2.07 0.72 3.61
CA LEU A 51 -3.20 0.98 4.51
C LEU A 51 -4.33 1.73 3.79
N THR A 52 -4.02 2.74 2.98
CA THR A 52 -5.03 3.44 2.15
C THR A 52 -5.73 2.49 1.18
N ARG A 53 -4.97 1.59 0.53
CA ARG A 53 -5.57 0.54 -0.29
C ARG A 53 -6.47 -0.38 0.52
N SER A 54 -6.05 -0.80 1.71
CA SER A 54 -6.84 -1.63 2.63
C SER A 54 -8.16 -0.95 3.01
N ASN A 55 -8.13 0.33 3.36
CA ASN A 55 -9.33 1.15 3.65
C ASN A 55 -10.28 1.22 2.45
N TYR A 56 -9.75 1.42 1.24
CA TYR A 56 -10.56 1.46 0.03
C TYR A 56 -11.27 0.13 -0.23
N ILE A 57 -10.58 -1.01 -0.11
CA ILE A 57 -11.19 -2.33 -0.27
C ILE A 57 -12.25 -2.58 0.81
N PHE A 58 -11.96 -2.26 2.07
CA PHE A 58 -12.95 -2.37 3.16
C PHE A 58 -14.20 -1.54 2.89
N SER A 59 -14.01 -0.29 2.48
CA SER A 59 -15.09 0.65 2.12
C SER A 59 -15.92 0.14 0.94
N GLY A 60 -15.27 -0.46 -0.06
CA GLY A 60 -15.93 -1.10 -1.18
C GLY A 60 -16.81 -2.28 -0.75
N MET A 61 -16.25 -3.20 0.04
CA MET A 61 -16.98 -4.36 0.52
C MET A 61 -18.19 -3.96 1.40
N LYS A 62 -18.04 -2.90 2.20
CA LYS A 62 -19.15 -2.29 2.95
C LYS A 62 -20.23 -1.76 2.02
N ALA A 63 -19.87 -0.95 1.01
CA ALA A 63 -20.81 -0.41 0.03
C ALA A 63 -21.54 -1.51 -0.76
N PHE A 64 -20.85 -2.61 -1.10
CA PHE A 64 -21.49 -3.77 -1.71
C PHE A 64 -22.57 -4.38 -0.81
N HIS A 65 -22.30 -4.57 0.49
CA HIS A 65 -23.29 -5.09 1.43
C HIS A 65 -24.47 -4.14 1.58
N GLU A 66 -24.21 -2.83 1.70
CA GLU A 66 -25.26 -1.81 1.79
C GLU A 66 -26.16 -1.81 0.54
N LEU A 67 -25.57 -1.90 -0.66
CA LEU A 67 -26.31 -2.00 -1.92
C LEU A 67 -27.12 -3.30 -2.02
N HIS A 68 -26.52 -4.43 -1.64
CA HIS A 68 -27.16 -5.73 -1.71
C HIS A 68 -28.33 -5.84 -0.71
N GLU A 69 -28.17 -5.30 0.51
CA GLU A 69 -29.24 -5.23 1.52
C GLU A 69 -30.37 -4.27 1.12
N ALA A 70 -30.03 -3.17 0.45
CA ALA A 70 -31.01 -2.23 -0.06
C ALA A 70 -31.75 -2.72 -1.32
N PHE A 71 -31.17 -3.64 -2.11
CA PHE A 71 -31.72 -4.09 -3.40
C PHE A 71 -33.15 -4.63 -3.31
N PRO A 72 -33.52 -5.52 -2.35
CA PRO A 72 -34.90 -5.99 -2.18
C PRO A 72 -35.90 -4.86 -1.93
N SER A 73 -35.45 -3.72 -1.40
CA SER A 73 -36.33 -2.57 -1.11
C SER A 73 -36.82 -1.84 -2.36
N LEU A 74 -36.30 -2.16 -3.56
CA LEU A 74 -36.74 -1.58 -4.84
C LEU A 74 -38.20 -1.92 -5.18
N LEU A 75 -38.67 -3.08 -4.73
CA LEU A 75 -39.99 -3.61 -5.04
C LEU A 75 -40.93 -3.48 -3.84
N ASP A 76 -42.21 -3.24 -4.11
CA ASP A 76 -43.28 -3.35 -3.12
C ASP A 76 -43.78 -4.80 -2.96
N GLU A 77 -44.76 -4.98 -2.08
CA GLU A 77 -45.36 -6.29 -1.75
C GLU A 77 -45.96 -7.02 -2.97
N ASN A 78 -46.30 -6.27 -4.04
CA ASN A 78 -46.88 -6.81 -5.27
C ASN A 78 -45.82 -7.04 -6.36
N GLY A 79 -44.53 -6.85 -6.04
CA GLY A 79 -43.44 -6.92 -7.01
C GLY A 79 -43.33 -5.71 -7.93
N ASN A 80 -44.07 -4.62 -7.67
CA ASN A 80 -43.99 -3.40 -8.45
C ASN A 80 -42.85 -2.51 -7.96
N ARG A 81 -42.22 -1.77 -8.87
CA ARG A 81 -41.15 -0.85 -8.53
C ARG A 81 -41.70 0.34 -7.74
N LYS A 82 -41.09 0.63 -6.58
CA LYS A 82 -41.45 1.80 -5.78
C LYS A 82 -41.05 3.12 -6.46
N PRO A 83 -41.78 4.23 -6.22
CA PRO A 83 -41.28 5.57 -6.50
C PRO A 83 -39.97 5.86 -5.75
N PHE A 84 -39.14 6.75 -6.30
CA PHE A 84 -37.81 7.03 -5.75
C PHE A 84 -37.88 7.52 -4.30
N GLU A 85 -38.82 8.39 -3.97
CA GLU A 85 -38.98 8.96 -2.63
C GLU A 85 -39.31 7.89 -1.60
N ARG A 86 -40.18 6.93 -1.95
CA ARG A 86 -40.54 5.81 -1.06
C ARG A 86 -39.35 4.87 -0.86
N PHE A 87 -38.66 4.50 -1.94
CA PHE A 87 -37.43 3.70 -1.87
C PHE A 87 -36.37 4.38 -1.00
N LEU A 88 -36.14 5.69 -1.21
CA LEU A 88 -35.13 6.45 -0.47
C LEU A 88 -35.44 6.46 1.04
N ASN A 89 -36.69 6.64 1.42
CA ASN A 89 -37.10 6.59 2.83
C ASN A 89 -36.89 5.20 3.45
N ASP A 90 -37.17 4.12 2.71
CA ASP A 90 -36.98 2.75 3.19
C ASP A 90 -35.49 2.47 3.50
N VAL A 91 -34.58 2.91 2.61
CA VAL A 91 -33.14 2.62 2.73
C VAL A 91 -32.37 3.59 3.65
N GLN A 92 -32.97 4.70 4.08
CA GLN A 92 -32.34 5.63 5.03
C GLN A 92 -31.99 4.95 6.37
N SER A 93 -32.78 3.97 6.80
CA SER A 93 -32.51 3.22 8.04
C SER A 93 -31.30 2.29 7.92
N ILE A 94 -31.09 1.70 6.73
CA ILE A 94 -29.91 0.92 6.39
C ILE A 94 -28.69 1.85 6.40
N ASP A 95 -28.77 2.99 5.70
CA ASP A 95 -27.71 4.00 5.67
C ASP A 95 -27.32 4.46 7.10
N ALA A 96 -28.28 4.75 7.97
CA ALA A 96 -27.99 5.14 9.36
C ALA A 96 -27.25 4.05 10.16
N THR A 97 -27.59 2.78 9.95
CA THR A 97 -26.92 1.66 10.62
C THR A 97 -25.44 1.56 10.21
N TYR A 98 -25.16 1.60 8.91
CA TYR A 98 -23.80 1.51 8.38
C TYR A 98 -22.98 2.78 8.65
N ASN A 99 -23.58 3.96 8.44
CA ASN A 99 -22.85 5.21 8.30
C ASN A 99 -22.90 6.10 9.55
N ALA A 100 -23.78 5.84 10.51
CA ALA A 100 -23.76 6.51 11.82
C ALA A 100 -23.27 5.60 12.96
N ASN A 101 -23.77 4.37 13.04
CA ASN A 101 -23.50 3.50 14.20
C ASN A 101 -22.13 2.80 14.11
N TYR A 102 -21.79 2.23 12.96
CA TYR A 102 -20.54 1.47 12.80
C TYR A 102 -19.33 2.34 12.45
N LEU A 103 -19.56 3.45 11.72
CA LEU A 103 -18.49 4.30 11.21
C LEU A 103 -17.50 4.76 12.29
N ARG A 104 -17.98 5.12 13.50
CA ARG A 104 -17.09 5.54 14.59
C ARG A 104 -16.18 4.40 15.07
N ALA A 105 -16.73 3.21 15.24
CA ALA A 105 -15.96 2.05 15.68
C ALA A 105 -14.94 1.63 14.62
N GLU A 106 -15.33 1.65 13.35
CA GLU A 106 -14.46 1.37 12.20
C GLU A 106 -13.34 2.40 12.08
N TYR A 107 -13.66 3.69 12.19
CA TYR A 107 -12.68 4.78 12.18
C TYR A 107 -11.65 4.62 13.30
N ASN A 108 -12.11 4.38 14.53
CA ASN A 108 -11.23 4.20 15.67
C ASN A 108 -10.35 2.95 15.53
N PHE A 109 -10.89 1.88 14.95
CA PHE A 109 -10.13 0.66 14.68
C PHE A 109 -9.05 0.90 13.63
N VAL A 110 -9.38 1.54 12.50
CA VAL A 110 -8.40 1.93 11.47
C VAL A 110 -7.31 2.82 12.06
N ALA A 111 -7.66 3.79 12.91
CA ALA A 111 -6.69 4.65 13.60
C ALA A 111 -5.71 3.83 14.44
N ALA A 112 -6.22 2.92 15.29
CA ALA A 112 -5.42 2.07 16.16
C ALA A 112 -4.54 1.10 15.35
N SER A 113 -5.10 0.43 14.34
CA SER A 113 -4.35 -0.45 13.45
C SER A 113 -3.20 0.29 12.75
N ALA A 114 -3.45 1.51 12.28
CA ALA A 114 -2.44 2.30 11.60
C ALA A 114 -1.32 2.77 12.55
N GLU A 115 -1.65 3.17 13.79
CA GLU A 115 -0.64 3.47 14.81
C GLU A 115 0.25 2.25 15.09
N MET A 116 -0.37 1.09 15.25
CA MET A 116 0.33 -0.17 15.49
C MET A 116 1.16 -0.62 14.28
N ALA A 117 0.71 -0.35 13.06
CA ALA A 117 1.49 -0.60 11.84
C ALA A 117 2.74 0.30 11.75
N GLY A 118 2.62 1.60 12.07
CA GLY A 118 3.77 2.51 12.12
C GLY A 118 4.79 2.11 13.18
N ARG A 119 4.32 1.70 14.36
CA ARG A 119 5.17 1.12 15.43
C ARG A 119 5.88 -0.15 14.97
N TRP A 120 5.19 -1.03 14.25
CA TRP A 120 5.81 -2.25 13.72
C TRP A 120 6.99 -1.94 12.78
N GLU A 121 6.86 -0.95 11.87
CA GLU A 121 7.98 -0.51 11.03
C GLU A 121 9.14 0.08 11.84
N GLN A 122 8.86 0.77 12.95
CA GLN A 122 9.91 1.22 13.88
C GLN A 122 10.61 0.02 14.51
N PHE A 123 9.86 -0.96 15.00
CA PHE A 123 10.42 -2.16 15.63
C PHE A 123 11.29 -2.97 14.69
N MET A 124 10.85 -3.14 13.44
CA MET A 124 11.61 -3.88 12.43
C MET A 124 12.92 -3.20 12.03
N ARG A 125 13.03 -1.86 12.18
CA ARG A 125 14.29 -1.15 11.94
C ARG A 125 15.36 -1.47 12.98
N ASP A 126 14.98 -1.69 14.23
CA ASP A 126 15.92 -2.05 15.30
C ASP A 126 16.22 -3.56 15.35
N GLY A 127 15.43 -4.37 14.65
CA GLY A 127 15.56 -5.83 14.63
C GLY A 127 15.47 -6.45 16.02
N ASP A 128 16.30 -7.46 16.30
CA ASP A 128 16.31 -8.20 17.57
C ASP A 128 17.14 -7.53 18.68
N ARG A 129 17.42 -6.22 18.55
CA ARG A 129 18.11 -5.46 19.60
C ARG A 129 17.29 -5.33 20.88
N TYR A 130 15.96 -5.31 20.75
CA TYR A 130 15.00 -5.13 21.83
C TYR A 130 13.93 -6.22 21.80
N ASN A 131 13.35 -6.54 22.96
CA ASN A 131 12.09 -7.27 23.01
C ASN A 131 10.93 -6.30 22.83
N LEU A 132 9.78 -6.82 22.42
CA LEU A 132 8.51 -6.11 22.45
C LEU A 132 7.77 -6.49 23.73
N GLN A 133 7.12 -5.51 24.36
CA GLN A 133 6.27 -5.73 25.52
C GLN A 133 4.87 -5.17 25.26
N TYR A 134 3.87 -6.01 25.47
CA TYR A 134 2.47 -5.63 25.41
C TYR A 134 2.12 -4.75 26.62
N ARG A 135 1.36 -3.69 26.37
CA ARG A 135 0.95 -2.69 27.36
C ARG A 135 -0.52 -2.40 27.23
N THR A 136 -1.20 -2.31 28.36
CA THR A 136 -2.55 -1.75 28.43
C THR A 136 -2.50 -0.32 28.97
N GLN A 137 -3.56 0.47 28.75
CA GLN A 137 -3.69 1.77 29.41
C GLN A 137 -3.93 1.67 30.92
N GLN A 138 -4.13 0.47 31.48
CA GLN A 138 -4.36 0.21 32.90
C GLN A 138 -5.50 1.06 33.51
N ASP A 139 -6.50 1.40 32.70
CA ASP A 139 -7.71 2.09 33.14
C ASP A 139 -8.92 1.15 33.23
N ASP A 140 -10.02 1.64 33.79
CA ASP A 140 -11.28 0.93 33.96
C ASP A 140 -12.01 0.60 32.64
N LYS A 141 -11.50 1.09 31.51
CA LYS A 141 -12.05 0.85 30.16
C LYS A 141 -11.28 -0.22 29.40
N VAL A 142 -10.13 -0.68 29.91
CA VAL A 142 -9.44 -1.86 29.39
C VAL A 142 -10.30 -3.09 29.70
N ARG A 143 -10.55 -3.93 28.69
CA ARG A 143 -11.27 -5.18 28.88
C ARG A 143 -10.48 -6.08 29.84
N PRO A 144 -11.13 -6.70 30.85
CA PRO A 144 -10.43 -7.56 31.81
C PRO A 144 -9.60 -8.65 31.14
N GLU A 145 -10.08 -9.20 30.04
CA GLU A 145 -9.38 -10.26 29.30
C GLU A 145 -8.08 -9.74 28.66
N HIS A 146 -8.02 -8.47 28.26
CA HIS A 146 -6.80 -7.88 27.71
C HIS A 146 -5.79 -7.48 28.79
N ALA A 147 -6.23 -7.27 30.03
CA ALA A 147 -5.34 -6.94 31.15
C ALA A 147 -4.33 -8.07 31.41
N ALA A 148 -4.71 -9.31 31.13
CA ALA A 148 -3.83 -10.49 31.23
C ALA A 148 -2.63 -10.43 30.27
N LEU A 149 -2.71 -9.64 29.19
CA LEU A 149 -1.60 -9.44 28.26
C LEU A 149 -0.61 -8.38 28.75
N ASP A 150 -0.93 -7.58 29.78
CA ASP A 150 0.00 -6.55 30.26
C ASP A 150 1.32 -7.19 30.68
N ARG A 151 2.42 -6.68 30.13
CA ARG A 151 3.80 -7.14 30.36
C ARG A 151 4.19 -8.46 29.68
N VAL A 152 3.34 -9.06 28.84
CA VAL A 152 3.78 -10.12 27.93
C VAL A 152 4.94 -9.59 27.09
N THR A 153 6.11 -10.21 27.23
CA THR A 153 7.37 -9.73 26.66
C THR A 153 7.99 -10.80 25.79
N LEU A 154 8.17 -10.53 24.50
CA LEU A 154 8.66 -11.51 23.55
C LEU A 154 9.60 -10.85 22.54
N PRO A 155 10.53 -11.61 21.93
CA PRO A 155 11.30 -11.10 20.80
C PRO A 155 10.35 -10.72 19.64
N PRO A 156 10.71 -9.75 18.77
CA PRO A 156 9.85 -9.35 17.66
C PRO A 156 9.55 -10.47 16.65
N SER A 157 10.40 -11.51 16.59
CA SER A 157 10.24 -12.67 15.71
C SER A 157 9.28 -13.75 16.22
N ASP A 158 8.77 -13.62 17.45
CA ASP A 158 7.84 -14.59 18.03
C ASP A 158 6.48 -14.56 17.30
N SER A 159 5.90 -15.74 17.03
CA SER A 159 4.63 -15.87 16.31
C SER A 159 3.43 -15.33 17.10
N PHE A 160 3.56 -15.12 18.42
CA PHE A 160 2.56 -14.40 19.21
C PHE A 160 2.14 -13.06 18.57
N TRP A 161 3.10 -12.34 18.00
CA TRP A 161 2.83 -11.06 17.35
C TRP A 161 2.09 -11.18 16.02
N GLU A 162 1.85 -12.37 15.48
CA GLU A 162 1.03 -12.58 14.29
C GLU A 162 -0.46 -12.43 14.60
N GLU A 163 -0.87 -12.95 15.76
CA GLU A 163 -2.27 -13.05 16.14
C GLU A 163 -2.68 -12.04 17.22
N PHE A 164 -1.80 -11.78 18.19
CA PHE A 164 -2.15 -11.03 19.39
C PHE A 164 -1.59 -9.61 19.40
N TYR A 165 -1.10 -9.12 18.26
CA TYR A 165 -0.70 -7.73 18.12
C TYR A 165 -1.95 -6.83 18.09
N PRO A 166 -2.00 -5.73 18.88
CA PRO A 166 -3.20 -4.90 18.94
C PRO A 166 -3.44 -4.15 17.60
N PRO A 167 -4.68 -3.71 17.33
CA PRO A 167 -5.85 -3.74 18.21
C PRO A 167 -6.56 -5.09 18.30
N ASN A 168 -6.71 -5.63 19.51
CA ASN A 168 -7.37 -6.91 19.77
C ASN A 168 -8.90 -6.77 20.01
N GLY A 169 -9.52 -5.78 19.37
CA GLY A 169 -10.96 -5.50 19.51
C GLY A 169 -11.36 -4.09 19.11
N TRP A 170 -12.65 -3.86 18.93
CA TRP A 170 -13.19 -2.51 18.73
C TRP A 170 -12.88 -1.60 19.92
N ASN A 171 -12.37 -0.40 19.64
CA ASN A 171 -11.91 0.58 20.65
C ASN A 171 -10.86 0.00 21.62
N CYS A 172 -9.99 -0.90 21.14
CA CYS A 172 -8.87 -1.42 21.91
C CYS A 172 -7.98 -0.28 22.43
N ARG A 173 -7.58 -0.37 23.70
CA ARG A 173 -6.72 0.59 24.40
C ARG A 173 -5.34 -0.02 24.71
N CYS A 174 -4.92 -0.99 23.93
CA CYS A 174 -3.67 -1.71 24.13
C CYS A 174 -2.64 -1.26 23.11
N THR A 175 -1.37 -1.37 23.47
CA THR A 175 -0.24 -1.00 22.62
C THR A 175 0.93 -1.95 22.86
N VAL A 176 2.00 -1.76 22.08
CA VAL A 176 3.25 -2.50 22.20
C VAL A 176 4.39 -1.48 22.21
N VAL A 177 5.39 -1.74 23.05
CA VAL A 177 6.58 -0.89 23.19
C VAL A 177 7.84 -1.74 23.16
N GLN A 178 8.95 -1.18 22.69
CA GLN A 178 10.25 -1.83 22.83
C GLN A 178 10.79 -1.72 24.24
N VAL A 179 11.42 -2.79 24.71
CA VAL A 179 12.02 -2.89 26.03
C VAL A 179 13.41 -3.51 25.98
N ARG A 180 14.28 -3.12 26.92
CA ARG A 180 15.62 -3.69 27.05
C ARG A 180 15.53 -5.12 27.58
N LYS A 181 16.11 -6.08 26.86
CA LYS A 181 16.15 -7.51 27.22
C LYS A 181 16.65 -7.76 28.65
N SER A 182 17.65 -6.99 29.11
CA SER A 182 18.22 -7.12 30.46
C SER A 182 17.32 -6.65 31.60
N LYS A 183 16.36 -5.75 31.33
CA LYS A 183 15.45 -5.20 32.35
C LYS A 183 14.09 -5.90 32.38
N TYR A 184 13.69 -6.46 31.24
CA TYR A 184 12.37 -7.09 31.06
C TYR A 184 12.57 -8.49 30.49
N PRO A 185 12.58 -9.51 31.36
CA PRO A 185 12.69 -10.91 30.95
C PRO A 185 11.57 -11.29 29.98
N ALA A 186 11.87 -12.20 29.05
CA ALA A 186 10.87 -12.73 28.14
C ALA A 186 9.86 -13.60 28.90
N THR A 187 8.59 -13.45 28.57
CA THR A 187 7.53 -14.40 28.89
C THR A 187 7.78 -15.67 28.08
N SER A 188 7.48 -16.85 28.63
CA SER A 188 7.58 -18.09 27.84
C SER A 188 6.58 -18.06 26.68
N HIS A 189 6.94 -18.62 25.53
CA HIS A 189 6.09 -18.62 24.33
C HIS A 189 4.72 -19.24 24.63
N ASP A 190 4.70 -20.44 25.22
CA ASP A 190 3.46 -21.17 25.53
C ASP A 190 2.54 -20.41 26.49
N GLU A 191 3.12 -19.72 27.48
CA GLU A 191 2.36 -18.86 28.38
C GLU A 191 1.77 -17.66 27.64
N ALA A 192 2.55 -17.00 26.80
CA ALA A 192 2.08 -15.86 26.03
C ALA A 192 0.95 -16.26 25.07
N MET A 193 1.08 -17.39 24.37
CA MET A 193 0.02 -17.92 23.49
C MET A 193 -1.26 -18.21 24.27
N ARG A 194 -1.16 -18.86 25.45
CA ARG A 194 -2.32 -19.10 26.32
C ARG A 194 -3.00 -17.80 26.74
N LEU A 195 -2.23 -16.79 27.16
CA LEU A 195 -2.76 -15.48 27.55
C LEU A 195 -3.40 -14.76 26.35
N GLY A 196 -2.82 -14.88 25.16
CA GLY A 196 -3.37 -14.39 23.90
C GLY A 196 -4.73 -14.98 23.59
N ASP A 197 -4.85 -16.30 23.66
CA ASP A 197 -6.11 -17.00 23.41
C ASP A 197 -7.18 -16.65 24.43
N GLU A 198 -6.81 -16.52 25.70
CA GLU A 198 -7.72 -16.06 26.76
C GLU A 198 -8.20 -14.63 26.50
N ALA A 199 -7.29 -13.73 26.08
CA ALA A 199 -7.62 -12.33 25.77
C ALA A 199 -8.60 -12.21 24.61
N LEU A 200 -8.48 -13.08 23.60
CA LEU A 200 -9.32 -13.10 22.40
C LEU A 200 -10.41 -14.17 22.40
N GLN A 201 -10.70 -14.81 23.55
CA GLN A 201 -11.71 -15.88 23.63
C GLN A 201 -13.13 -15.43 23.22
N ARG A 202 -13.42 -14.13 23.34
CA ARG A 202 -14.71 -13.54 22.94
C ARG A 202 -14.75 -13.09 21.48
N ASP A 203 -13.63 -13.14 20.77
CA ASP A 203 -13.58 -12.91 19.32
C ASP A 203 -14.03 -14.17 18.58
N THR A 204 -15.34 -14.44 18.64
CA THR A 204 -15.96 -15.63 18.03
C THR A 204 -15.78 -15.71 16.52
N LYS A 205 -15.51 -14.57 15.86
CA LYS A 205 -15.24 -14.51 14.43
C LYS A 205 -13.75 -14.51 14.10
N GLY A 206 -12.85 -14.33 15.06
CA GLY A 206 -11.40 -14.28 14.81
C GLY A 206 -10.95 -13.08 13.97
N ILE A 207 -11.70 -11.97 13.99
CA ILE A 207 -11.40 -10.78 13.17
C ILE A 207 -10.40 -9.84 13.84
N PHE A 208 -9.96 -10.11 15.06
CA PHE A 208 -8.95 -9.30 15.76
C PHE A 208 -7.61 -10.03 15.88
N ARG A 209 -7.47 -11.17 15.20
CA ARG A 209 -6.27 -12.01 15.16
C ARG A 209 -5.42 -11.67 13.94
N PHE A 210 -4.79 -10.50 13.94
CA PHE A 210 -3.94 -10.07 12.83
C PHE A 210 -2.92 -9.02 13.26
N ASN A 211 -1.87 -8.84 12.46
CA ASN A 211 -0.87 -7.80 12.67
C ASN A 211 -0.89 -6.79 11.54
N ALA A 212 -1.43 -5.60 11.81
CA ALA A 212 -1.57 -4.51 10.84
C ALA A 212 -0.25 -4.10 10.18
N GLY A 213 0.86 -4.14 10.92
CA GLY A 213 2.19 -3.79 10.42
C GLY A 213 2.81 -4.87 9.55
N ARG A 214 2.63 -6.15 9.91
CA ARG A 214 3.11 -7.28 9.10
C ARG A 214 2.31 -7.43 7.81
N GLU A 215 0.99 -7.32 7.90
CA GLU A 215 0.11 -7.50 6.75
C GLU A 215 0.03 -6.24 5.87
N GLY A 216 0.38 -5.08 6.41
CA GLY A 216 0.22 -3.79 5.73
C GLY A 216 -1.24 -3.45 5.50
N LYS A 217 -2.11 -3.77 6.46
CA LYS A 217 -3.57 -3.60 6.37
C LYS A 217 -4.11 -2.97 7.63
N SER A 218 -5.04 -2.04 7.47
CA SER A 218 -5.73 -1.39 8.60
C SER A 218 -6.89 -2.23 9.12
N VAL A 219 -7.42 -3.11 8.26
CA VAL A 219 -8.48 -4.06 8.57
C VAL A 219 -8.09 -5.43 7.98
N PRO A 220 -8.30 -6.55 8.71
CA PRO A 220 -8.00 -7.87 8.19
C PRO A 220 -8.87 -8.24 6.97
N ASP A 221 -8.36 -9.20 6.20
CA ASP A 221 -9.05 -9.72 5.01
C ASP A 221 -10.39 -10.36 5.33
N TYR A 222 -10.47 -11.07 6.46
CA TYR A 222 -11.73 -11.53 7.02
C TYR A 222 -12.23 -10.51 8.04
N ASN A 223 -13.38 -9.89 7.75
CA ASN A 223 -13.97 -8.82 8.53
C ASN A 223 -15.51 -8.86 8.39
N PRO A 224 -16.28 -7.94 9.01
CA PRO A 224 -17.74 -7.98 8.97
C PRO A 224 -18.38 -7.98 7.57
N TYR A 225 -17.67 -7.52 6.54
CA TYR A 225 -18.15 -7.39 5.17
C TYR A 225 -17.49 -8.38 4.21
N THR A 226 -16.83 -9.42 4.75
CA THR A 226 -16.20 -10.48 3.95
C THR A 226 -16.45 -11.85 4.56
N ILE A 227 -15.98 -12.91 3.88
CA ILE A 227 -16.17 -14.29 4.31
C ILE A 227 -14.89 -14.86 4.93
N ARG A 228 -15.02 -15.88 5.80
CA ARG A 228 -13.88 -16.48 6.51
C ARG A 228 -12.74 -16.92 5.58
N ARG A 229 -13.06 -17.40 4.38
CA ARG A 229 -12.08 -17.81 3.36
C ARG A 229 -11.15 -16.66 2.91
N CYS A 230 -11.54 -15.40 3.10
CA CYS A 230 -10.71 -14.26 2.74
C CYS A 230 -9.39 -14.21 3.50
N SER A 231 -9.31 -14.79 4.70
CA SER A 231 -8.07 -14.84 5.49
C SER A 231 -6.90 -15.54 4.80
N THR A 232 -7.18 -16.44 3.85
CA THR A 232 -6.17 -17.19 3.07
C THR A 232 -6.32 -16.99 1.56
N CYS A 233 -7.22 -16.12 1.13
CA CYS A 233 -7.51 -15.91 -0.28
C CYS A 233 -6.36 -15.19 -1.01
N PRO A 234 -5.86 -15.70 -2.15
CA PRO A 234 -4.79 -15.05 -2.91
C PRO A 234 -5.12 -13.62 -3.35
N VAL A 235 -6.37 -13.34 -3.72
CA VAL A 235 -6.81 -12.00 -4.14
C VAL A 235 -6.68 -11.01 -2.97
N ALA A 236 -7.22 -11.38 -1.81
CA ALA A 236 -7.17 -10.57 -0.60
C ALA A 236 -5.71 -10.38 -0.13
N LYS A 237 -4.86 -11.40 -0.25
CA LYS A 237 -3.42 -11.33 0.05
C LYS A 237 -2.59 -10.58 -1.00
N GLY A 238 -3.19 -10.05 -2.06
CA GLY A 238 -2.49 -9.23 -3.06
C GLY A 238 -1.64 -10.04 -4.05
N GLY A 239 -1.90 -11.34 -4.18
CA GLY A 239 -1.21 -12.22 -5.14
C GLY A 239 -1.41 -11.76 -6.59
N LYS A 240 -0.34 -11.89 -7.39
CA LYS A 240 -0.37 -11.63 -8.85
C LYS A 240 -0.94 -12.85 -9.58
N GLY A 241 -2.21 -13.12 -9.36
CA GLY A 241 -2.97 -14.18 -10.01
C GLY A 241 -4.34 -13.65 -10.39
N ARG A 242 -4.37 -12.62 -11.25
CA ARG A 242 -5.60 -12.23 -11.97
C ARG A 242 -5.78 -13.15 -13.18
N GLU A 243 -5.64 -14.46 -13.01
CA GLU A 243 -6.43 -15.31 -13.88
C GLU A 243 -7.87 -15.11 -13.43
N LEU A 244 -8.53 -14.18 -14.12
CA LEU A 244 -9.98 -13.96 -14.12
C LEU A 244 -10.78 -15.27 -14.32
N ALA A 245 -10.11 -16.41 -14.54
CA ALA A 245 -10.66 -17.75 -14.63
C ALA A 245 -11.20 -18.30 -13.30
N PHE A 246 -10.74 -17.80 -12.14
CA PHE A 246 -11.25 -18.23 -10.82
C PHE A 246 -11.89 -17.07 -10.07
N VAL A 247 -12.97 -16.51 -10.62
CA VAL A 247 -13.94 -15.78 -9.81
C VAL A 247 -14.97 -16.81 -9.34
N PRO A 248 -15.06 -17.13 -8.04
CA PRO A 248 -16.07 -18.04 -7.52
C PRO A 248 -17.49 -17.57 -7.87
N ASP A 249 -18.45 -18.50 -7.95
CA ASP A 249 -19.90 -18.25 -8.08
C ASP A 249 -20.50 -17.61 -6.80
N ASN A 250 -19.82 -16.61 -6.24
CA ASN A 250 -20.21 -15.88 -5.04
C ASN A 250 -20.02 -14.39 -5.28
N GLU A 251 -21.09 -13.64 -5.10
CA GLU A 251 -21.15 -12.19 -5.35
C GLU A 251 -20.12 -11.41 -4.51
N VAL A 252 -19.86 -11.83 -3.26
CA VAL A 252 -18.83 -11.21 -2.41
C VAL A 252 -17.44 -11.32 -3.06
N CYS A 253 -17.13 -12.45 -3.70
CA CYS A 253 -15.85 -12.65 -4.36
C CYS A 253 -15.75 -11.84 -5.67
N GLN A 254 -16.85 -11.75 -6.42
CA GLN A 254 -16.95 -10.91 -7.62
C GLN A 254 -16.74 -9.42 -7.27
N ALA A 255 -17.43 -8.92 -6.25
CA ALA A 255 -17.29 -7.54 -5.77
C ALA A 255 -15.86 -7.24 -5.32
N CYS A 256 -15.25 -8.15 -4.54
CA CYS A 256 -13.86 -8.02 -4.10
C CYS A 256 -12.89 -7.91 -5.28
N ALA A 257 -13.04 -8.75 -6.31
CA ALA A 257 -12.21 -8.69 -7.51
C ALA A 257 -12.32 -7.33 -8.22
N ILE A 258 -13.54 -6.81 -8.36
CA ILE A 258 -13.79 -5.49 -8.97
C ILE A 258 -13.13 -4.37 -8.15
N PHE A 259 -13.27 -4.35 -6.82
CA PHE A 259 -12.62 -3.33 -5.99
C PHE A 259 -11.09 -3.42 -6.06
N HIS A 260 -10.52 -4.62 -6.06
CA HIS A 260 -9.07 -4.79 -6.26
C HIS A 260 -8.61 -4.34 -7.66
N GLU A 261 -9.47 -4.45 -8.67
CA GLU A 261 -9.25 -3.89 -10.00
C GLU A 261 -9.27 -2.37 -9.99
N CYS A 262 -10.34 -1.76 -9.47
CA CYS A 262 -10.49 -0.31 -9.35
C CYS A 262 -9.32 0.33 -8.59
N ALA A 263 -8.93 -0.25 -7.44
CA ALA A 263 -7.76 0.20 -6.68
C ALA A 263 -6.48 0.16 -7.52
N GLY A 264 -6.24 -0.94 -8.24
CA GLY A 264 -5.08 -1.07 -9.12
C GLY A 264 -5.09 -0.09 -10.30
N ASN A 265 -6.26 0.22 -10.84
CA ASN A 265 -6.40 1.21 -11.93
C ASN A 265 -6.21 2.65 -11.43
N ALA A 266 -6.68 2.96 -10.22
CA ALA A 266 -6.42 4.24 -9.55
C ALA A 266 -4.91 4.43 -9.28
N GLU A 267 -4.22 3.41 -8.75
CA GLU A 267 -2.77 3.43 -8.53
C GLU A 267 -1.99 3.67 -9.84
N LYS A 268 -2.35 2.97 -10.93
CA LYS A 268 -1.75 3.18 -12.25
C LYS A 268 -1.95 4.61 -12.75
N SER A 269 -3.15 5.16 -12.56
CA SER A 269 -3.49 6.52 -12.97
C SER A 269 -2.71 7.56 -12.17
N ALA A 270 -2.64 7.41 -10.84
CA ALA A 270 -1.83 8.26 -9.97
C ALA A 270 -0.35 8.22 -10.36
N ARG A 271 0.19 7.02 -10.64
CA ARG A 271 1.58 6.86 -11.13
C ARG A 271 1.80 7.53 -12.48
N ALA A 272 0.83 7.48 -13.38
CA ALA A 272 0.91 8.16 -14.68
C ALA A 272 0.92 9.69 -14.52
N ILE A 273 0.10 10.23 -13.61
CA ILE A 273 0.07 11.65 -13.26
C ILE A 273 1.41 12.07 -12.65
N GLU A 274 1.92 11.31 -11.67
CA GLU A 274 3.19 11.57 -11.03
C GLU A 274 4.35 11.52 -12.02
N ARG A 275 4.37 10.51 -12.90
CA ARG A 275 5.34 10.42 -14.00
C ARG A 275 5.26 11.67 -14.87
N LYS A 276 4.08 12.13 -15.26
CA LYS A 276 3.92 13.35 -16.07
C LYS A 276 4.44 14.59 -15.33
N HIS A 277 4.22 14.69 -14.03
CA HIS A 277 4.73 15.77 -13.19
C HIS A 277 6.26 15.79 -13.17
N TYR A 278 6.92 14.70 -12.76
CA TYR A 278 8.38 14.67 -12.67
C TYR A 278 9.07 14.71 -14.04
N MET A 279 8.46 14.17 -15.10
CA MET A 279 8.99 14.36 -16.46
C MET A 279 9.00 15.83 -16.89
N ARG A 280 8.07 16.66 -16.38
CA ARG A 280 8.11 18.12 -16.59
C ARG A 280 9.20 18.77 -15.75
N GLU A 281 9.35 18.38 -14.50
CA GLU A 281 10.43 18.91 -13.63
C GLU A 281 11.83 18.58 -14.17
N MET A 282 12.01 17.41 -14.80
CA MET A 282 13.27 16.99 -15.41
C MET A 282 13.49 17.57 -16.82
N ALA A 283 12.52 18.27 -17.41
CA ALA A 283 12.65 18.81 -18.77
C ALA A 283 13.87 19.75 -18.96
N PRO A 284 14.24 20.62 -17.98
CA PRO A 284 15.44 21.46 -18.10
C PRO A 284 16.74 20.67 -18.23
N LEU A 285 16.80 19.44 -17.70
CA LEU A 285 18.01 18.60 -17.79
C LEU A 285 18.35 18.19 -19.23
N LEU A 286 17.38 18.17 -20.14
CA LEU A 286 17.61 17.76 -21.53
C LEU A 286 18.63 18.67 -22.25
N GLY A 287 18.70 19.95 -21.85
CA GLY A 287 19.68 20.92 -22.34
C GLY A 287 21.00 20.93 -21.58
N ARG A 288 21.16 20.11 -20.54
CA ARG A 288 22.39 20.03 -19.73
C ARG A 288 23.34 18.98 -20.30
N ARG A 289 24.64 19.28 -20.25
CA ARG A 289 25.73 18.34 -20.55
C ARG A 289 26.83 18.54 -19.53
N CYS A 290 27.51 17.46 -19.18
CA CYS A 290 28.64 17.44 -18.27
C CYS A 290 29.79 16.66 -18.92
N ALA A 291 30.96 17.28 -19.01
CA ALA A 291 32.17 16.60 -19.42
C ALA A 291 32.62 15.65 -18.29
N LYS A 292 32.81 14.37 -18.60
CA LYS A 292 33.32 13.37 -17.65
C LYS A 292 34.52 12.65 -18.26
N SER A 293 35.60 12.60 -17.50
CA SER A 293 36.78 11.83 -17.87
C SER A 293 36.60 10.36 -17.50
N ILE A 294 37.06 9.47 -18.39
CA ILE A 294 37.16 8.02 -18.18
C ILE A 294 38.64 7.58 -18.19
N ASP A 295 38.95 6.37 -17.71
CA ASP A 295 40.33 5.90 -17.46
C ASP A 295 41.29 5.97 -18.66
N GLU A 296 40.80 6.01 -19.90
CA GLU A 296 41.62 6.14 -21.11
C GLU A 296 42.01 7.59 -21.47
N GLY A 297 41.80 8.56 -20.55
CA GLY A 297 42.09 9.98 -20.80
C GLY A 297 41.16 10.64 -21.83
N SER A 298 40.07 9.94 -22.18
CA SER A 298 39.02 10.46 -23.06
C SER A 298 37.94 11.16 -22.24
N ASP A 299 37.45 12.29 -22.74
CA ASP A 299 36.30 12.98 -22.15
C ASP A 299 35.04 12.65 -22.92
N ILE A 300 34.01 12.20 -22.19
CA ILE A 300 32.66 11.98 -22.74
C ILE A 300 31.74 13.12 -22.32
N GLN A 301 30.88 13.55 -23.25
CA GLN A 301 29.85 14.55 -22.98
C GLN A 301 28.56 13.85 -22.54
N VAL A 302 28.36 13.76 -21.24
CA VAL A 302 27.22 13.08 -20.65
C VAL A 302 26.03 14.02 -20.53
N GLY A 303 24.89 13.59 -21.05
CA GLY A 303 23.65 14.35 -21.02
C GLY A 303 22.46 13.61 -20.43
N PHE A 304 21.29 14.14 -20.75
CA PHE A 304 20.00 13.58 -20.38
C PHE A 304 19.13 13.45 -21.63
N THR A 305 18.32 12.40 -21.66
CA THR A 305 17.37 12.13 -22.73
C THR A 305 16.00 11.84 -22.16
N THR A 306 14.94 12.02 -22.96
CA THR A 306 13.58 11.64 -22.55
C THR A 306 13.49 10.15 -22.22
N TYR A 307 14.28 9.31 -22.91
CA TYR A 307 14.36 7.88 -22.65
C TYR A 307 15.05 7.60 -21.30
N GLY A 308 16.23 8.17 -21.06
CA GLY A 308 16.95 8.05 -19.78
C GLY A 308 16.12 8.56 -18.60
N ASN A 309 15.49 9.73 -18.72
CA ASN A 309 14.64 10.30 -17.66
C ASN A 309 13.45 9.40 -17.30
N LYS A 310 12.90 8.64 -18.25
CA LYS A 310 11.85 7.65 -17.96
C LYS A 310 12.36 6.48 -17.11
N HIS A 311 13.59 6.04 -17.34
CA HIS A 311 14.25 5.00 -16.55
C HIS A 311 14.61 5.53 -15.16
N LEU A 312 15.21 6.72 -15.07
CA LEU A 312 15.53 7.40 -13.81
C LEU A 312 14.31 7.60 -12.91
N PHE A 313 13.17 8.04 -13.46
CA PHE A 313 11.92 8.10 -12.70
C PHE A 313 11.52 6.71 -12.19
N SER A 314 11.66 5.67 -13.02
CA SER A 314 11.30 4.30 -12.65
C SER A 314 12.19 3.74 -11.55
N ASP A 315 13.47 4.13 -11.49
CA ASP A 315 14.43 3.68 -10.47
C ASP A 315 14.04 4.16 -9.05
N THR A 316 13.36 5.30 -8.92
CA THR A 316 12.80 5.81 -7.64
C THR A 316 11.73 4.90 -7.02
N PHE A 317 11.30 3.85 -7.72
CA PHE A 317 10.29 2.89 -7.25
C PHE A 317 10.86 1.55 -6.79
N GLY A 318 12.19 1.42 -6.65
CA GLY A 318 12.77 0.23 -6.02
C GLY A 318 14.16 -0.21 -6.48
N ARG A 319 14.88 0.59 -7.28
CA ARG A 319 16.32 0.33 -7.55
C ARG A 319 17.26 1.09 -6.64
N SER A 320 16.77 2.19 -6.07
CA SER A 320 17.51 2.99 -5.13
C SER A 320 16.58 3.35 -3.97
N SER A 321 17.02 3.02 -2.76
CA SER A 321 16.45 3.50 -1.50
C SER A 321 16.97 4.89 -1.16
N VAL A 322 18.10 5.29 -1.76
CA VAL A 322 18.70 6.61 -1.57
C VAL A 322 18.10 7.65 -2.49
N LEU A 323 17.97 7.41 -3.81
CA LEU A 323 17.45 8.37 -4.77
C LEU A 323 15.92 8.52 -4.63
N SER A 324 15.47 9.75 -4.37
CA SER A 324 14.05 10.08 -4.27
C SER A 324 13.59 10.92 -5.47
N LYS A 325 12.28 11.06 -5.62
CA LYS A 325 11.69 11.80 -6.75
C LYS A 325 12.07 13.29 -6.75
N VAL A 326 12.25 13.89 -5.57
CA VAL A 326 12.62 15.31 -5.46
C VAL A 326 14.05 15.59 -5.94
N ASP A 327 14.91 14.56 -5.98
CA ASP A 327 16.29 14.67 -6.45
C ASP A 327 16.36 14.65 -7.99
N LEU A 328 15.33 14.11 -8.66
CA LEU A 328 15.34 13.87 -10.11
C LEU A 328 15.62 15.12 -10.95
N LYS A 329 15.21 16.30 -10.47
CA LYS A 329 15.44 17.57 -11.15
C LYS A 329 16.87 18.12 -11.02
N ASN A 330 17.65 17.58 -10.08
CA ASN A 330 19.01 18.04 -9.74
C ASN A 330 20.09 17.02 -10.11
N LEU A 331 19.77 16.05 -10.97
CA LEU A 331 20.71 14.98 -11.36
C LEU A 331 21.94 15.51 -12.11
N ASP A 332 21.86 16.69 -12.74
CA ASP A 332 23.01 17.36 -13.34
C ASP A 332 24.09 17.73 -12.31
N THR A 333 23.66 18.16 -11.12
CA THR A 333 24.56 18.50 -10.02
C THR A 333 25.27 17.25 -9.48
N LEU A 334 24.52 16.15 -9.29
CA LEU A 334 25.08 14.87 -8.86
C LEU A 334 26.05 14.31 -9.91
N LEU A 335 25.70 14.42 -11.19
CA LEU A 335 26.57 14.01 -12.29
C LEU A 335 27.86 14.84 -12.36
N ALA A 336 27.78 16.15 -12.11
CA ALA A 336 28.96 17.01 -12.07
C ALA A 336 29.92 16.60 -10.93
N GLN A 337 29.39 16.25 -9.76
CA GLN A 337 30.17 15.88 -8.57
C GLN A 337 30.65 14.43 -8.58
N SER A 338 30.22 13.62 -9.54
CA SER A 338 30.56 12.20 -9.54
C SER A 338 32.01 11.93 -9.95
N THR A 339 32.56 10.79 -9.58
CA THR A 339 33.89 10.32 -9.99
C THR A 339 33.78 9.00 -10.73
N TYR A 340 34.69 8.73 -11.67
CA TYR A 340 34.68 7.49 -12.44
C TYR A 340 34.86 6.28 -11.50
N ASP A 341 34.06 5.23 -11.74
CA ASP A 341 33.99 4.01 -10.92
C ASP A 341 33.96 2.75 -11.82
N GLY A 342 34.62 2.84 -12.99
CA GLY A 342 34.74 1.74 -13.94
C GLY A 342 33.65 1.70 -15.00
N GLU A 343 33.57 0.59 -15.71
CA GLU A 343 32.70 0.39 -16.85
C GLU A 343 32.37 -1.09 -17.06
N SER A 344 31.38 -1.38 -17.90
CA SER A 344 31.06 -2.75 -18.29
C SER A 344 30.44 -2.81 -19.67
N ALA A 345 30.82 -3.86 -20.40
CA ALA A 345 30.11 -4.30 -21.59
C ALA A 345 28.72 -4.82 -21.20
N LEU A 346 27.83 -4.95 -22.19
CA LEU A 346 26.51 -5.54 -21.95
C LEU A 346 26.64 -7.01 -21.51
N THR A 347 25.88 -7.38 -20.50
CA THR A 347 25.73 -8.79 -20.09
C THR A 347 24.73 -9.57 -20.95
N HIS A 348 23.85 -8.87 -21.67
CA HIS A 348 22.80 -9.45 -22.51
C HIS A 348 22.51 -8.58 -23.73
N SER A 349 21.95 -9.17 -24.78
CA SER A 349 21.50 -8.43 -25.96
C SER A 349 20.36 -7.47 -25.62
N ARG A 350 20.34 -6.32 -26.30
CA ARG A 350 19.36 -5.25 -26.07
C ARG A 350 18.83 -4.72 -27.39
N SER A 351 17.60 -4.21 -27.39
CA SER A 351 16.94 -3.61 -28.55
C SER A 351 16.96 -2.07 -28.53
N ASP A 352 17.56 -1.46 -27.52
CA ASP A 352 17.57 -0.01 -27.32
C ASP A 352 18.86 0.68 -27.78
N SER A 353 19.68 -0.03 -28.57
CA SER A 353 20.94 0.48 -29.14
C SER A 353 21.98 0.93 -28.11
N ILE A 354 21.80 0.58 -26.83
CA ILE A 354 22.82 0.78 -25.80
C ILE A 354 23.84 -0.34 -25.94
N GLU A 355 25.10 0.02 -26.10
CA GLU A 355 26.20 -0.91 -26.34
C GLU A 355 27.14 -1.05 -25.14
N HIS A 356 27.15 -0.06 -24.23
CA HIS A 356 28.10 -0.02 -23.12
C HIS A 356 27.60 0.84 -21.97
N PHE A 357 28.08 0.54 -20.75
CA PHE A 357 27.82 1.36 -19.57
C PHE A 357 29.11 1.84 -18.91
N TYR A 358 29.16 3.13 -18.59
CA TYR A 358 30.18 3.71 -17.74
C TYR A 358 29.58 4.00 -16.36
N TYR A 359 30.33 3.74 -15.31
CA TYR A 359 29.90 3.92 -13.93
C TYR A 359 30.60 5.12 -13.32
N PHE A 360 29.80 5.93 -12.64
CA PHE A 360 30.31 7.02 -11.82
C PHE A 360 29.69 6.91 -10.44
N LYS A 361 30.42 7.29 -9.39
CA LYS A 361 29.91 7.31 -8.03
C LYS A 361 29.83 8.72 -7.48
N THR A 362 28.86 8.95 -6.60
CA THR A 362 28.72 10.21 -5.86
C THR A 362 28.01 9.94 -4.54
N THR A 363 27.93 10.94 -3.66
CA THR A 363 27.27 10.81 -2.36
C THR A 363 25.94 11.56 -2.39
N LEU A 364 24.86 10.89 -1.99
CA LEU A 364 23.54 11.50 -1.77
C LEU A 364 23.07 11.14 -0.36
N ARG A 365 22.76 12.17 0.45
CA ARG A 365 22.34 12.01 1.86
C ARG A 365 23.30 11.12 2.69
N GLY A 366 24.61 11.27 2.46
CA GLY A 366 25.65 10.54 3.17
C GLY A 366 25.81 9.07 2.76
N GLN A 367 25.09 8.60 1.74
CA GLN A 367 25.23 7.26 1.17
C GLN A 367 25.81 7.35 -0.24
N GLU A 368 26.68 6.41 -0.60
CA GLU A 368 27.23 6.31 -1.94
C GLU A 368 26.18 5.74 -2.91
N ILE A 369 26.08 6.37 -4.08
CA ILE A 369 25.21 5.95 -5.16
C ILE A 369 26.01 5.86 -6.46
N ARG A 370 25.62 4.92 -7.31
CA ARG A 370 26.18 4.73 -8.65
C ARG A 370 25.27 5.34 -9.71
N LEU A 371 25.83 6.20 -10.54
CA LEU A 371 25.26 6.76 -11.75
C LEU A 371 25.72 5.92 -12.96
N ASN A 372 24.77 5.28 -13.65
CA ASN A 372 25.07 4.45 -14.82
C ASN A 372 24.84 5.25 -16.10
N ILE A 373 25.91 5.51 -16.83
CA ILE A 373 25.90 6.27 -18.09
C ILE A 373 25.83 5.30 -19.25
N ALA A 374 24.76 5.35 -20.03
CA ALA A 374 24.63 4.56 -21.24
C ALA A 374 25.36 5.21 -22.40
N LYS A 375 26.14 4.42 -23.14
CA LYS A 375 26.60 4.72 -24.50
C LYS A 375 25.63 4.09 -25.48
N GLN A 376 24.91 4.94 -26.21
CA GLN A 376 23.96 4.52 -27.23
C GLN A 376 24.49 4.87 -28.62
N VAL A 377 24.48 3.89 -29.53
CA VAL A 377 24.91 4.05 -30.92
C VAL A 377 23.73 3.78 -31.84
N GLU A 378 23.20 4.85 -32.45
CA GLU A 378 22.09 4.75 -33.39
C GLU A 378 22.61 4.86 -34.82
N THR A 379 22.16 3.97 -35.70
CA THR A 379 22.48 4.02 -37.13
C THR A 379 21.27 4.54 -37.89
N ASP A 380 21.45 5.59 -38.68
CA ASP A 380 20.40 6.12 -39.54
C ASP A 380 20.14 5.22 -40.77
N PRO A 381 19.04 5.41 -41.52
CA PRO A 381 18.76 4.63 -42.73
C PRO A 381 19.81 4.75 -43.84
N HIS A 382 20.74 5.71 -43.73
CA HIS A 382 21.83 5.92 -44.67
C HIS A 382 23.16 5.35 -44.17
N GLY A 383 23.14 4.58 -43.08
CA GLY A 383 24.31 3.91 -42.51
C GLY A 383 25.22 4.80 -41.67
N ARG A 384 24.82 6.03 -41.35
CA ARG A 384 25.61 6.92 -40.47
C ARG A 384 25.31 6.62 -39.01
N THR A 385 26.36 6.49 -38.22
CA THR A 385 26.25 6.21 -36.78
C THR A 385 26.32 7.50 -35.97
N ARG A 386 25.49 7.58 -34.93
CA ARG A 386 25.51 8.65 -33.93
C ARG A 386 25.66 8.04 -32.55
N THR A 387 26.75 8.38 -31.88
CA THR A 387 27.00 8.00 -30.49
C THR A 387 26.49 9.07 -29.54
N SER A 388 25.79 8.67 -28.49
CA SER A 388 25.38 9.56 -27.40
C SER A 388 25.64 8.93 -26.04
N TYR A 389 25.94 9.78 -25.06
CA TYR A 389 26.17 9.39 -23.67
C TYR A 389 25.15 10.08 -22.79
N PHE A 390 24.40 9.31 -22.00
CA PHE A 390 23.39 9.88 -21.12
C PHE A 390 23.22 9.08 -19.83
N LEU A 391 22.81 9.78 -18.77
CA LEU A 391 22.47 9.14 -17.51
C LEU A 391 21.23 8.25 -17.70
N TYR A 392 21.39 6.95 -17.52
CA TYR A 392 20.36 5.95 -17.78
C TYR A 392 19.69 5.45 -16.50
N SER A 393 20.46 5.18 -15.45
CA SER A 393 19.93 4.70 -14.17
C SER A 393 20.81 5.08 -12.98
N VAL A 394 20.23 4.95 -11.78
CA VAL A 394 20.93 5.15 -10.49
C VAL A 394 20.67 3.98 -9.57
N ASN A 395 21.72 3.45 -8.94
CA ASN A 395 21.65 2.36 -7.97
C ASN A 395 22.33 2.76 -6.65
N ASP A 396 21.90 2.16 -5.53
CA ASP A 396 22.65 2.24 -4.27
C ASP A 396 23.92 1.37 -4.36
N ILE A 397 24.99 1.77 -3.66
CA ILE A 397 26.27 1.03 -3.57
C ILE A 397 26.39 0.34 -2.22
#